data_AF-A0A7Y2ACM5-F1
#
_entry.id   AF-A0A7Y2ACM5-F1
#
_cell.length_a   1.000
_cell.length_b   1.000
_cell.length_c   1.000
_cell.angle_alpha   90.00
_cell.angle_beta   90.00
_cell.angle_gamma   90.00
#
_symmetry.space_group_name_H-M   'P 1'
#
loop_
_entity.id
_entity.type
_entity.pdbx_description
1 polymer ?
#
loop_
_entity_poly.entity_id
_entity_poly.type
_entity_poly.pdbx_seq_one_letter_code
_entity_poly.pdbx_strand_id
1 'polypeptide(L)'
;MTTDLKEKTLTLSKEDVELLNSKVGLKYLLADKKTDVFKALRMARYETSLQELQAELIKLQNWTIKHGKKVVIIFEGRDAAGKGGAIRRITSRINPRYYRIVALPKPSIEEEGQWYFQRYVNKLPKPGEIVLFDRSWYNRAVVEPVNEFCTDDEYKVFMGQVNNFEKMIQESDTYLIKFYFSISKEEQLKRFKEIKSSPLKKWKISPVDLKAQELWDKYTEYKELMFKNTNTENAPWIILDADRKTRARIDALQHILKVIPYKLEDLEVSGQGNHSKQ
;
A
#
# COMPACT_ATOMS: atom_id res chain seq x y z
N MET A 1 17.48 -22.24 -43.95
CA MET A 1 16.48 -22.17 -42.86
C MET A 1 16.29 -20.71 -42.48
N THR A 2 15.36 -20.06 -43.15
CA THR A 2 14.94 -18.68 -42.93
C THR A 2 14.25 -18.60 -41.57
N THR A 3 14.80 -17.81 -40.66
CA THR A 3 14.24 -17.55 -39.34
C THR A 3 13.08 -16.59 -39.51
N ASP A 4 11.88 -17.09 -39.27
CA ASP A 4 10.62 -16.36 -39.35
C ASP A 4 10.56 -15.31 -38.23
N LEU A 5 11.10 -14.12 -38.50
CA LEU A 5 10.88 -12.92 -37.69
C LEU A 5 9.44 -12.49 -37.90
N LYS A 6 8.52 -13.03 -37.08
CA LYS A 6 7.16 -12.48 -36.98
C LYS A 6 7.26 -11.00 -36.64
N GLU A 7 7.09 -10.14 -37.64
CA GLU A 7 6.84 -8.72 -37.44
C GLU A 7 5.60 -8.59 -36.57
N LYS A 8 5.78 -8.26 -35.28
CA LYS A 8 4.68 -7.78 -34.46
C LYS A 8 4.25 -6.45 -35.06
N THR A 9 3.22 -6.47 -35.89
CA THR A 9 2.61 -5.25 -36.44
C THR A 9 2.17 -4.38 -35.26
N LEU A 10 2.79 -3.21 -35.12
CA LEU A 10 2.54 -2.28 -34.03
C LEU A 10 1.27 -1.49 -34.34
N THR A 11 0.12 -1.95 -33.86
CA THR A 11 -1.15 -1.23 -33.93
C THR A 11 -1.30 -0.32 -32.71
N LEU A 12 -1.20 1.00 -32.93
CA LEU A 12 -1.41 2.02 -31.90
C LEU A 12 -2.72 2.77 -32.15
N SER A 13 -3.47 3.04 -31.08
CA SER A 13 -4.62 3.95 -31.14
C SER A 13 -4.14 5.41 -31.27
N LYS A 14 -5.05 6.33 -31.63
CA LYS A 14 -4.76 7.78 -31.64
C LYS A 14 -4.31 8.26 -30.24
N GLU A 15 -4.98 7.79 -29.19
CA GLU A 15 -4.63 8.10 -27.79
C GLU A 15 -3.23 7.59 -27.42
N ASP A 16 -2.82 6.42 -27.91
CA ASP A 16 -1.47 5.90 -27.70
C ASP A 16 -0.41 6.82 -28.33
N VAL A 17 -0.66 7.29 -29.55
CA VAL A 17 0.25 8.19 -30.27
C VAL A 17 0.33 9.54 -29.56
N GLU A 18 -0.80 10.11 -29.16
CA GLU A 18 -0.84 11.36 -28.38
C GLU A 18 -0.08 11.23 -27.07
N LEU A 19 -0.29 10.14 -26.33
CA LEU A 19 0.41 9.89 -25.08
C LEU A 19 1.91 9.75 -25.29
N LEU A 20 2.36 9.03 -26.34
CA LEU A 20 3.78 8.90 -26.67
C LEU A 20 4.43 10.24 -27.03
N ASN A 21 3.69 11.12 -27.70
CA ASN A 21 4.16 12.46 -28.05
C ASN A 21 4.15 13.45 -26.87
N SER A 22 3.51 13.11 -25.75
CA SER A 22 3.56 13.93 -24.54
C SER A 22 4.94 13.93 -23.88
N LYS A 23 5.22 14.92 -23.00
CA LYS A 23 6.47 14.96 -22.22
C LYS A 23 6.72 13.67 -21.42
N VAL A 24 5.66 13.06 -20.89
CA VAL A 24 5.73 11.82 -20.12
C VAL A 24 5.98 10.62 -21.04
N GLY A 25 5.34 10.59 -22.21
CA GLY A 25 5.56 9.57 -23.24
C GLY A 25 7.01 9.56 -23.73
N LEU A 26 7.50 10.73 -24.17
CA LEU A 26 8.87 10.91 -24.65
C LEU A 26 9.92 10.54 -23.58
N LYS A 27 9.67 10.91 -22.31
CA LYS A 27 10.54 10.51 -21.19
C LYS A 27 10.74 9.00 -21.13
N TYR A 28 9.68 8.21 -21.29
CA TYR A 28 9.79 6.75 -21.25
C TYR A 28 10.26 6.13 -22.55
N LEU A 29 9.89 6.72 -23.69
CA LEU A 29 10.32 6.27 -25.01
C LEU A 29 11.83 6.42 -25.21
N LEU A 30 12.40 7.49 -24.66
CA LEU A 30 13.82 7.85 -24.80
C LEU A 30 14.67 7.42 -23.59
N ALA A 31 14.10 6.70 -22.62
CA ALA A 31 14.79 6.34 -21.39
C ALA A 31 15.92 5.30 -21.59
N ASP A 32 15.82 4.46 -22.61
CA ASP A 32 16.78 3.38 -22.90
C ASP A 32 16.99 3.24 -24.42
N LYS A 33 18.20 2.86 -24.83
CA LYS A 33 18.56 2.62 -26.24
C LYS A 33 17.79 1.44 -26.85
N LYS A 34 17.27 0.52 -26.03
CA LYS A 34 16.44 -0.63 -26.46
C LYS A 34 15.02 -0.55 -25.89
N THR A 35 14.36 0.61 -26.03
CA THR A 35 13.02 0.80 -25.46
C THR A 35 11.93 0.11 -26.28
N ASP A 36 11.21 -0.79 -25.63
CA ASP A 36 9.95 -1.37 -26.12
C ASP A 36 8.81 -0.32 -26.03
N VAL A 37 8.18 0.00 -27.16
CA VAL A 37 7.10 0.99 -27.26
C VAL A 37 5.92 0.67 -26.34
N PHE A 38 5.53 -0.61 -26.22
CA PHE A 38 4.46 -1.02 -25.31
C PHE A 38 4.85 -0.82 -23.83
N LYS A 39 6.12 -1.06 -23.51
CA LYS A 39 6.65 -0.78 -22.17
C LYS A 39 6.63 0.72 -21.89
N ALA A 40 7.03 1.56 -22.86
CA ALA A 40 7.00 3.00 -22.73
C ALA A 40 5.58 3.53 -22.51
N LEU A 41 4.62 3.13 -23.36
CA LEU A 41 3.20 3.44 -23.22
C LEU A 41 2.65 3.06 -21.85
N ARG A 42 2.93 1.83 -21.40
CA ARG A 42 2.46 1.32 -20.11
C ARG A 42 3.00 2.14 -18.94
N MET A 43 4.26 2.58 -19.02
CA MET A 43 4.89 3.40 -17.99
C MET A 43 4.37 4.85 -18.04
N ALA A 44 4.14 5.39 -19.23
CA ALA A 44 3.54 6.71 -19.41
C ALA A 44 2.13 6.76 -18.83
N ARG A 45 1.26 5.80 -19.19
CA ARG A 45 -0.09 5.67 -18.61
C ARG A 45 -0.04 5.60 -17.08
N TYR A 46 0.86 4.77 -16.54
CA TYR A 46 1.03 4.66 -15.10
C TYR A 46 1.42 5.99 -14.45
N GLU A 47 2.36 6.73 -15.02
CA GLU A 47 2.78 8.02 -14.46
C GLU A 47 1.68 9.06 -14.55
N THR A 48 0.94 9.13 -15.66
CA THR A 48 -0.21 10.02 -15.81
C THR A 48 -1.28 9.72 -14.76
N SER A 49 -1.75 8.47 -14.65
CA SER A 49 -2.76 8.10 -13.65
C SER A 49 -2.26 8.30 -12.22
N LEU A 50 -0.98 8.06 -11.95
CA LEU A 50 -0.40 8.33 -10.64
C LEU A 50 -0.47 9.82 -10.29
N GLN A 51 -0.15 10.71 -11.22
CA GLN A 51 -0.18 12.16 -11.00
C GLN A 51 -1.61 12.65 -10.72
N GLU A 52 -2.60 12.15 -11.44
CA GLU A 52 -4.02 12.45 -11.23
C GLU A 52 -4.46 12.03 -9.82
N LEU A 53 -4.17 10.79 -9.41
CA LEU A 53 -4.51 10.28 -8.08
C LEU A 53 -3.76 11.04 -6.97
N GLN A 54 -2.53 11.48 -7.22
CA GLN A 54 -1.77 12.29 -6.29
C GLN A 54 -2.35 13.70 -6.12
N ALA A 55 -2.89 14.30 -7.19
CA ALA A 55 -3.61 15.57 -7.09
C ALA A 55 -4.87 15.42 -6.22
N GLU A 56 -5.59 14.32 -6.38
CA GLU A 56 -6.75 13.99 -5.55
C GLU A 56 -6.37 13.72 -4.09
N LEU A 57 -5.23 13.07 -3.83
CA LEU A 57 -4.72 12.89 -2.47
C LEU A 57 -4.42 14.21 -1.75
N ILE A 58 -3.98 15.25 -2.47
CA ILE A 58 -3.77 16.57 -1.88
C ILE A 58 -5.10 17.14 -1.38
N LYS A 59 -6.17 17.00 -2.17
CA LYS A 59 -7.52 17.41 -1.74
C LYS A 59 -7.98 16.63 -0.50
N LEU A 60 -7.79 15.30 -0.52
CA LEU A 60 -8.10 14.44 0.62
C LEU A 60 -7.34 14.85 1.89
N GLN A 61 -6.04 15.15 1.78
CA GLN A 61 -5.24 15.58 2.93
C GLN A 61 -5.75 16.92 3.47
N ASN A 62 -6.04 17.90 2.60
CA ASN A 62 -6.59 19.19 3.01
C ASN A 62 -7.94 19.03 3.72
N TRP A 63 -8.82 18.17 3.20
CA TRP A 63 -10.08 17.83 3.83
C TRP A 63 -9.86 17.18 5.21
N THR A 64 -8.92 16.24 5.31
CA THR A 64 -8.57 15.57 6.58
C THR A 64 -8.14 16.59 7.63
N ILE A 65 -7.29 17.55 7.25
CA ILE A 65 -6.83 18.64 8.12
C ILE A 65 -7.99 19.54 8.55
N LYS A 66 -8.79 20.02 7.58
CA LYS A 66 -9.91 20.96 7.82
C LYS A 66 -10.91 20.41 8.82
N HIS A 67 -11.21 19.10 8.75
CA HIS A 67 -12.21 18.45 9.61
C HIS A 67 -11.62 17.76 10.83
N GLY A 68 -10.31 17.85 11.05
CA GLY A 68 -9.64 17.13 12.14
C GLY A 68 -9.80 15.61 12.06
N LYS A 69 -10.07 15.05 10.86
CA LYS A 69 -10.25 13.60 10.69
C LYS A 69 -8.93 12.86 10.90
N LYS A 70 -9.03 11.63 11.36
CA LYS A 70 -7.89 10.75 11.65
C LYS A 70 -7.88 9.61 10.66
N VAL A 71 -6.72 9.32 10.07
CA VAL A 71 -6.60 8.23 9.08
C VAL A 71 -5.45 7.31 9.45
N VAL A 72 -5.73 6.01 9.52
CA VAL A 72 -4.75 4.93 9.68
C VAL A 72 -4.81 4.05 8.45
N ILE A 73 -3.65 3.83 7.82
CA ILE A 73 -3.52 2.93 6.69
C ILE A 73 -2.43 1.91 7.02
N ILE A 74 -2.82 0.63 7.13
CA ILE A 74 -1.88 -0.45 7.37
C ILE A 74 -1.50 -1.14 6.07
N PHE A 75 -0.22 -1.42 5.91
CA PHE A 75 0.35 -2.10 4.75
C PHE A 75 0.94 -3.43 5.23
N GLU A 76 0.21 -4.51 4.96
CA GLU A 76 0.65 -5.88 5.17
C GLU A 76 0.92 -6.60 3.84
N GLY A 77 1.55 -7.76 3.92
CA GLY A 77 1.95 -8.56 2.78
C GLY A 77 3.35 -9.12 2.94
N ARG A 78 3.66 -10.13 2.12
CA ARG A 78 4.94 -10.83 2.16
C ARG A 78 6.13 -9.90 1.93
N ASP A 79 7.31 -10.36 2.32
CA ASP A 79 8.54 -9.65 1.99
C ASP A 79 8.74 -9.56 0.48
N ALA A 80 9.32 -8.43 0.06
CA ALA A 80 9.41 -7.98 -1.33
C ALA A 80 8.06 -7.73 -2.05
N ALA A 81 6.89 -7.79 -1.40
CA ALA A 81 5.59 -7.53 -2.03
C ALA A 81 5.40 -6.10 -2.56
N GLY A 82 6.17 -5.13 -2.04
CA GLY A 82 6.22 -3.77 -2.60
C GLY A 82 5.55 -2.69 -1.76
N LYS A 83 5.21 -3.00 -0.50
CA LYS A 83 4.60 -2.11 0.52
C LYS A 83 5.25 -0.73 0.59
N GLY A 84 6.52 -0.65 0.99
CA GLY A 84 7.24 0.64 1.06
C GLY A 84 7.34 1.38 -0.28
N GLY A 85 7.27 0.67 -1.40
CA GLY A 85 7.18 1.29 -2.73
C GLY A 85 5.84 1.98 -3.00
N ALA A 86 4.74 1.44 -2.45
CA ALA A 86 3.42 2.06 -2.48
C ALA A 86 3.32 3.24 -1.52
N ILE A 87 3.75 3.07 -0.26
CA ILE A 87 3.83 4.14 0.75
C ILE A 87 4.57 5.35 0.16
N ARG A 88 5.75 5.14 -0.41
CA ARG A 88 6.55 6.23 -1.02
C ARG A 88 5.82 6.97 -2.15
N ARG A 89 4.92 6.30 -2.89
CA ARG A 89 4.16 6.95 -3.98
C ARG A 89 2.95 7.70 -3.44
N ILE A 90 2.30 7.17 -2.41
CA ILE A 90 1.24 7.86 -1.67
C ILE A 90 1.78 9.15 -1.05
N THR A 91 2.93 9.09 -0.38
CA THR A 91 3.45 10.23 0.39
C THR A 91 4.23 11.26 -0.43
N SER A 92 4.63 10.95 -1.68
CA SER A 92 5.55 11.80 -2.45
C SER A 92 5.07 13.21 -2.83
N ARG A 93 3.77 13.50 -2.72
CA ARG A 93 3.18 14.78 -3.16
C ARG A 93 2.31 15.47 -2.10
N ILE A 94 2.09 14.83 -0.95
CA ILE A 94 1.29 15.38 0.15
C ILE A 94 2.19 16.07 1.18
N ASN A 95 1.64 16.99 1.96
CA ASN A 95 2.39 17.77 2.93
C ASN A 95 2.93 16.88 4.07
N PRO A 96 4.26 16.83 4.29
CA PRO A 96 4.88 15.95 5.29
C PRO A 96 4.59 16.33 6.75
N ARG A 97 4.01 17.51 7.01
CA ARG A 97 3.59 17.91 8.37
C ARG A 97 2.34 17.17 8.86
N TYR A 98 1.56 16.61 7.94
CA TYR A 98 0.26 16.01 8.24
C TYR A 98 0.20 14.52 7.87
N TYR A 99 1.36 13.89 7.71
CA TYR A 99 1.43 12.44 7.68
C TYR A 99 2.65 11.92 8.43
N ARG A 100 2.57 10.68 8.91
CA ARG A 100 3.71 9.93 9.44
C ARG A 100 3.77 8.54 8.84
N ILE A 101 4.98 8.06 8.62
CA ILE A 101 5.25 6.66 8.28
C ILE A 101 5.76 5.99 9.55
N VAL A 102 5.09 4.93 9.98
CA VAL A 102 5.45 4.13 11.14
C VAL A 102 5.98 2.79 10.65
N ALA A 103 7.26 2.55 10.89
CA ALA A 103 7.93 1.28 10.62
C ALA A 103 8.68 0.88 11.89
N LEU A 104 8.00 0.18 12.80
CA LEU A 104 8.56 -0.18 14.09
C LEU A 104 9.59 -1.32 13.93
N PRO A 105 10.74 -1.25 14.62
CA PRO A 105 11.67 -2.37 14.67
C PRO A 105 11.11 -3.51 15.56
N LYS A 106 11.91 -4.58 15.71
CA LYS A 106 11.67 -5.60 16.74
C LYS A 106 11.40 -4.90 18.09
N PRO A 107 10.39 -5.35 18.87
CA PRO A 107 10.13 -4.76 20.18
C PRO A 107 11.37 -4.80 21.08
N SER A 108 11.53 -3.77 21.92
CA SER A 108 12.50 -3.80 23.03
C SER A 108 12.03 -4.78 24.11
N ILE A 109 12.93 -5.12 25.06
CA ILE A 109 12.59 -5.97 26.22
C ILE A 109 11.41 -5.37 27.01
N GLU A 110 11.37 -4.04 27.13
CA GLU A 110 10.26 -3.35 27.79
C GLU A 110 8.96 -3.47 26.99
N GLU A 111 9.01 -3.28 25.66
CA GLU A 111 7.83 -3.43 24.80
C GLU A 111 7.32 -4.89 24.72
N GLU A 112 8.21 -5.88 24.85
CA GLU A 112 7.84 -7.31 24.96
C GLU A 112 7.08 -7.59 26.27
N GLY A 113 7.39 -6.88 27.36
CA GLY A 113 6.68 -6.98 28.64
C GLY A 113 5.41 -6.14 28.76
N GLN A 114 5.11 -5.30 27.76
CA GLN A 114 3.91 -4.46 27.72
C GLN A 114 2.72 -5.21 27.09
N TRP A 115 1.53 -4.60 27.19
CA TRP A 115 0.41 -5.04 26.37
C TRP A 115 0.75 -4.86 24.88
N TYR A 116 0.54 -5.90 24.07
CA TYR A 116 1.01 -5.94 22.68
C TYR A 116 0.63 -4.71 21.84
N PHE A 117 -0.60 -4.19 22.01
CA PHE A 117 -1.09 -3.04 21.24
C PHE A 117 -0.53 -1.69 21.74
N GLN A 118 0.03 -1.61 22.94
CA GLN A 118 0.48 -0.36 23.57
C GLN A 118 1.45 0.44 22.70
N ARG A 119 2.45 -0.25 22.13
CA ARG A 119 3.43 0.40 21.24
C ARG A 119 2.82 0.96 19.96
N TYR A 120 1.72 0.38 19.48
CA TYR A 120 1.00 0.83 18.29
C TYR A 120 0.03 1.97 18.60
N VAL A 121 -0.65 1.93 19.75
CA VAL A 121 -1.53 3.01 20.25
C VAL A 121 -0.77 4.33 20.30
N ASN A 122 0.46 4.30 20.81
CA ASN A 122 1.33 5.47 20.91
C ASN A 122 1.71 6.09 19.54
N LYS A 123 1.37 5.42 18.43
CA LYS A 123 1.67 5.89 17.07
C LYS A 123 0.42 6.28 16.28
N LEU A 124 -0.79 6.12 16.83
CA LEU A 124 -2.05 6.50 16.20
C LEU A 124 -2.10 8.00 15.84
N PRO A 125 -2.93 8.39 14.87
CA PRO A 125 -3.00 9.76 14.35
C PRO A 125 -3.55 10.76 15.38
N LYS A 126 -3.02 11.97 15.33
CA LYS A 126 -3.67 13.17 15.87
C LYS A 126 -4.77 13.67 14.91
N PRO A 127 -5.70 14.54 15.34
CA PRO A 127 -6.66 15.17 14.43
C PRO A 127 -5.97 15.82 13.24
N GLY A 128 -6.45 15.53 12.02
CA GLY A 128 -5.88 16.05 10.78
C GLY A 128 -4.67 15.26 10.24
N GLU A 129 -4.31 14.14 10.87
CA GLU A 129 -3.12 13.35 10.53
C GLU A 129 -3.45 12.04 9.81
N ILE A 130 -2.62 11.70 8.82
CA ILE A 130 -2.62 10.40 8.13
C ILE A 130 -1.41 9.59 8.61
N VAL A 131 -1.62 8.43 9.22
CA VAL A 131 -0.55 7.53 9.65
C VAL A 131 -0.52 6.28 8.78
N LEU A 132 0.62 6.04 8.14
CA LEU A 132 0.88 4.87 7.29
C LEU A 132 1.79 3.89 8.03
N PHE A 133 1.28 2.71 8.34
CA PHE A 133 2.02 1.63 9.00
C PHE A 133 2.64 0.70 7.96
N ASP A 134 3.98 0.70 7.83
CA ASP A 134 4.73 -0.31 7.07
C ASP A 134 4.97 -1.52 7.99
N ARG A 135 4.09 -2.52 7.86
CA ARG A 135 3.75 -3.48 8.92
C ARG A 135 3.06 -2.84 10.12
N SER A 136 2.30 -3.63 10.86
CA SER A 136 1.40 -3.18 11.92
C SER A 136 1.32 -4.21 13.04
N TRP A 137 0.30 -4.09 13.90
CA TRP A 137 -0.05 -5.09 14.90
C TRP A 137 -0.32 -6.49 14.29
N TYR A 138 -0.59 -6.58 12.99
CA TYR A 138 -0.71 -7.86 12.29
C TYR A 138 0.60 -8.64 12.13
N ASN A 139 1.75 -8.11 12.60
CA ASN A 139 2.95 -8.94 12.77
C ASN A 139 2.66 -10.18 13.62
N ARG A 140 1.87 -10.07 14.70
CA ARG A 140 1.46 -11.20 15.54
C ARG A 140 0.45 -12.14 14.88
N ALA A 141 -0.24 -11.71 13.83
CA ALA A 141 -1.15 -12.59 13.10
C ALA A 141 -0.42 -13.55 12.14
N VAL A 142 0.80 -13.19 11.71
CA VAL A 142 1.48 -13.88 10.61
C VAL A 142 2.97 -14.08 10.88
N VAL A 143 3.75 -13.01 10.99
CA VAL A 143 5.22 -13.11 11.05
C VAL A 143 5.68 -13.75 12.35
N GLU A 144 5.15 -13.31 13.49
CA GLU A 144 5.57 -13.81 14.79
C GLU A 144 5.32 -15.32 14.96
N PRO A 145 4.11 -15.87 14.72
CA PRO A 145 3.87 -17.30 14.92
C PRO A 145 4.58 -18.18 13.87
N VAL A 146 4.78 -17.68 12.64
CA VAL A 146 5.53 -18.43 11.62
C VAL A 146 6.99 -18.65 12.03
N ASN A 147 7.60 -17.64 12.65
CA ASN A 147 9.02 -17.65 13.05
C ASN A 147 9.24 -17.88 14.56
N GLU A 148 8.20 -18.29 15.29
CA GLU A 148 8.28 -18.60 16.73
C GLU A 148 8.73 -17.40 17.59
N PHE A 149 8.31 -16.19 17.20
CA PHE A 149 8.55 -14.96 17.96
C PHE A 149 7.44 -14.64 18.97
N CYS A 150 6.38 -15.43 18.99
CA CYS A 150 5.35 -15.39 20.02
C CYS A 150 4.92 -16.83 20.36
N THR A 151 4.37 -17.01 21.56
CA THR A 151 3.74 -18.25 21.97
C THR A 151 2.36 -18.43 21.33
N ASP A 152 1.86 -19.66 21.32
CA ASP A 152 0.49 -19.95 20.83
C ASP A 152 -0.58 -19.20 21.63
N ASP A 153 -0.36 -19.00 22.93
CA ASP A 153 -1.30 -18.28 23.79
C ASP A 153 -1.28 -16.78 23.48
N GLU A 154 -0.11 -16.18 23.28
CA GLU A 154 -0.01 -14.79 22.81
C GLU A 154 -0.70 -14.57 21.45
N TYR A 155 -0.53 -15.52 20.52
CA TYR A 155 -1.22 -15.51 19.23
C TYR A 155 -2.74 -15.53 19.41
N LYS A 156 -3.27 -16.47 20.21
CA LYS A 156 -4.71 -16.59 20.48
C LYS A 156 -5.27 -15.33 21.14
N VAL A 157 -4.56 -14.77 22.12
CA VAL A 157 -4.93 -13.52 22.79
C VAL A 157 -5.01 -12.38 21.78
N PHE A 158 -4.00 -12.23 20.92
CA PHE A 158 -4.01 -11.21 19.87
C PHE A 158 -5.20 -11.38 18.92
N MET A 159 -5.43 -12.59 18.42
CA MET A 159 -6.52 -12.89 17.49
C MET A 159 -7.91 -12.64 18.12
N GLY A 160 -8.05 -12.84 19.44
CA GLY A 160 -9.27 -12.51 20.19
C GLY A 160 -9.45 -11.01 20.48
N GLN A 161 -8.37 -10.22 20.47
CA GLN A 161 -8.41 -8.79 20.81
C GLN A 161 -8.45 -7.86 19.59
N VAL A 162 -7.82 -8.24 18.47
CA VAL A 162 -7.54 -7.32 17.35
C VAL A 162 -8.79 -6.67 16.77
N ASN A 163 -9.90 -7.39 16.61
CA ASN A 163 -11.13 -6.80 16.07
C ASN A 163 -11.75 -5.76 17.02
N ASN A 164 -11.69 -6.00 18.34
CA ASN A 164 -12.16 -5.04 19.32
C ASN A 164 -11.26 -3.81 19.36
N PHE A 165 -9.94 -4.01 19.24
CA PHE A 165 -8.98 -2.92 19.14
C PHE A 165 -9.25 -2.04 17.92
N GLU A 166 -9.47 -2.63 16.75
CA GLU A 166 -9.81 -1.90 15.53
C GLU A 166 -11.15 -1.16 15.64
N LYS A 167 -12.15 -1.80 16.26
CA LYS A 167 -13.44 -1.17 16.55
C LYS A 167 -13.27 0.08 17.41
N MET A 168 -12.47 0.01 18.48
CA MET A 168 -12.17 1.18 19.33
C MET A 168 -11.50 2.32 18.57
N ILE A 169 -10.59 2.00 17.63
CA ILE A 169 -9.97 3.01 16.76
C ILE A 169 -11.06 3.71 15.92
N GLN A 170 -11.94 2.93 15.29
CA GLN A 170 -12.98 3.45 14.40
C GLN A 170 -14.04 4.27 15.15
N GLU A 171 -14.47 3.80 16.32
CA GLU A 171 -15.40 4.53 17.21
C GLU A 171 -14.81 5.88 17.67
N SER A 172 -13.49 6.02 17.67
CA SER A 172 -12.80 7.29 17.86
C SER A 172 -12.75 8.16 16.59
N ASP A 173 -13.67 8.01 15.63
CA ASP A 173 -13.73 8.77 14.37
C ASP A 173 -12.41 8.69 13.57
N THR A 174 -11.85 7.47 13.49
CA THR A 174 -10.62 7.18 12.74
C THR A 174 -10.91 6.26 11.58
N TYR A 175 -10.62 6.71 10.36
CA TYR A 175 -10.66 5.84 9.18
C TYR A 175 -9.53 4.82 9.27
N LEU A 176 -9.87 3.54 9.22
CA LEU A 176 -8.91 2.42 9.21
C LEU A 176 -8.98 1.70 7.87
N ILE A 177 -7.86 1.67 7.14
CA ILE A 177 -7.74 1.00 5.84
C ILE A 177 -6.68 -0.09 5.96
N LYS A 178 -7.02 -1.33 5.58
CA LYS A 178 -6.14 -2.49 5.68
C LYS A 178 -5.78 -3.05 4.31
N PHE A 179 -4.52 -2.90 3.89
CA PHE A 179 -4.03 -3.45 2.62
C PHE A 179 -3.19 -4.70 2.84
N TYR A 180 -3.47 -5.74 2.05
CA TYR A 180 -2.58 -6.89 1.92
C TYR A 180 -2.02 -6.96 0.49
N PHE A 181 -0.72 -6.78 0.34
CA PHE A 181 -0.01 -6.89 -0.93
C PHE A 181 0.28 -8.37 -1.21
N SER A 182 -0.50 -8.97 -2.10
CA SER A 182 -0.37 -10.37 -2.51
C SER A 182 0.58 -10.50 -3.68
N ILE A 183 1.55 -11.40 -3.58
CA ILE A 183 2.44 -11.76 -4.69
C ILE A 183 2.50 -13.28 -4.82
N SER A 184 2.82 -13.76 -6.01
CA SER A 184 3.11 -15.18 -6.27
C SER A 184 4.46 -15.60 -5.66
N LYS A 185 4.64 -16.91 -5.43
CA LYS A 185 5.90 -17.47 -4.90
C LYS A 185 7.04 -17.22 -5.86
N GLU A 186 6.75 -17.33 -7.15
CA GLU A 186 7.65 -17.12 -8.28
C GLU A 186 8.11 -15.65 -8.34
N GLU A 187 7.17 -14.70 -8.24
CA GLU A 187 7.51 -13.27 -8.26
C GLU A 187 8.28 -12.87 -7.00
N GLN A 188 7.98 -13.44 -5.83
CA GLN A 188 8.79 -13.22 -4.63
C GLN A 188 10.24 -13.70 -4.85
N LEU A 189 10.43 -14.92 -5.34
CA LEU A 189 11.74 -15.50 -5.61
C LEU A 189 12.52 -14.65 -6.61
N LYS A 190 11.87 -14.22 -7.70
CA LYS A 190 12.46 -13.33 -8.70
C LYS A 190 12.90 -12.00 -8.08
N ARG A 191 12.08 -11.37 -7.24
CA ARG A 191 12.43 -10.11 -6.56
C ARG A 191 13.59 -10.30 -5.59
N PHE A 192 13.67 -11.42 -4.89
CA PHE A 192 14.83 -11.71 -4.04
C PHE A 192 16.11 -11.83 -4.87
N LYS A 193 16.08 -12.49 -6.03
CA LYS A 193 17.23 -12.53 -6.95
C LYS A 193 17.64 -11.12 -7.41
N GLU A 194 16.68 -10.27 -7.79
CA GLU A 194 16.93 -8.87 -8.18
C GLU A 194 17.48 -8.01 -7.04
N ILE A 195 17.07 -8.27 -5.79
CA ILE A 195 17.55 -7.55 -4.62
C ILE A 195 18.99 -7.97 -4.29
N LYS A 196 19.28 -9.28 -4.30
CA LYS A 196 20.64 -9.83 -4.07
C LYS A 196 21.64 -9.31 -5.10
N SER A 197 21.24 -9.20 -6.37
CA SER A 197 22.12 -8.72 -7.44
C SER A 197 22.32 -7.20 -7.45
N SER A 198 21.51 -6.42 -6.73
CA SER A 198 21.55 -4.96 -6.78
C SER A 198 22.27 -4.36 -5.57
N PRO A 199 23.43 -3.68 -5.75
CA PRO A 199 24.15 -3.02 -4.65
C PRO A 199 23.28 -2.07 -3.83
N LEU A 200 22.34 -1.37 -4.48
CA LEU A 200 21.46 -0.39 -3.85
C LEU A 200 20.29 -0.98 -3.07
N LYS A 201 20.03 -2.29 -3.21
CA LYS A 201 18.89 -2.97 -2.57
C LYS A 201 19.30 -4.04 -1.58
N LYS A 202 20.58 -4.46 -1.54
CA LYS A 202 21.08 -5.53 -0.66
C LYS A 202 20.67 -5.37 0.81
N TRP A 203 20.64 -4.14 1.31
CA TRP A 203 20.21 -3.82 2.68
C TRP A 203 18.77 -4.24 3.02
N LYS A 204 17.93 -4.55 2.02
CA LYS A 204 16.53 -4.96 2.20
C LYS A 204 16.33 -6.45 2.51
N ILE A 205 17.40 -7.24 2.56
CA ILE A 205 17.30 -8.69 2.85
C ILE A 205 17.75 -8.92 4.28
N SER A 206 16.88 -9.56 5.06
CA SER A 206 17.14 -10.08 6.40
C SER A 206 17.31 -11.61 6.36
N PRO A 207 17.86 -12.23 7.42
CA PRO A 207 17.89 -13.68 7.56
C PRO A 207 16.50 -14.34 7.54
N VAL A 208 15.47 -13.63 8.05
CA VAL A 208 14.07 -14.09 8.03
C VAL A 208 13.56 -14.21 6.59
N ASP A 209 13.93 -13.26 5.73
CA ASP A 209 13.52 -13.26 4.31
C ASP A 209 14.05 -14.46 3.53
N LEU A 210 15.21 -14.99 3.91
CA LEU A 210 15.80 -16.16 3.27
C LEU A 210 15.00 -17.43 3.57
N LYS A 211 14.50 -17.56 4.81
CA LYS A 211 13.63 -18.68 5.22
C LYS A 211 12.19 -18.52 4.73
N ALA A 212 11.77 -17.31 4.35
CA ALA A 212 10.38 -17.03 3.96
C ALA A 212 9.90 -17.82 2.73
N GLN A 213 10.81 -18.21 1.83
CA GLN A 213 10.49 -19.07 0.68
C GLN A 213 10.24 -20.53 1.08
N GLU A 214 11.00 -21.06 2.04
CA GLU A 214 10.82 -22.40 2.59
C GLU A 214 9.54 -22.46 3.42
N LEU A 215 9.29 -21.43 4.23
CA LEU A 215 8.09 -21.31 5.07
C LEU A 215 6.86 -20.79 4.33
N TRP A 216 6.86 -20.79 2.99
CA TRP A 216 5.81 -20.19 2.17
C TRP A 216 4.40 -20.64 2.59
N ASP A 217 4.23 -21.95 2.77
CA ASP A 217 2.95 -22.57 3.09
C ASP A 217 2.49 -22.22 4.52
N LYS A 218 3.40 -22.23 5.50
CA LYS A 218 3.10 -21.78 6.88
C LYS A 218 2.65 -20.31 6.90
N TYR A 219 3.32 -19.44 6.15
CA TYR A 219 2.87 -18.05 5.96
C TYR A 219 1.49 -17.96 5.27
N THR A 220 1.18 -18.87 4.34
CA THR A 220 -0.13 -18.91 3.65
C THR A 220 -1.23 -19.26 4.63
N GLU A 221 -1.01 -20.28 5.47
CA GLU A 221 -1.94 -20.73 6.51
C GLU A 221 -2.27 -19.60 7.49
N TYR A 222 -1.27 -18.97 8.10
CA TYR A 222 -1.49 -17.88 9.05
C TYR A 222 -2.14 -16.65 8.39
N LYS A 223 -1.81 -16.34 7.13
CA LYS A 223 -2.49 -15.29 6.35
C LYS A 223 -3.98 -15.62 6.16
N GLU A 224 -4.33 -16.86 5.86
CA GLU A 224 -5.73 -17.28 5.70
C GLU A 224 -6.50 -17.23 7.01
N LEU A 225 -5.89 -17.66 8.11
CA LEU A 225 -6.45 -17.50 9.45
C LEU A 225 -6.65 -16.03 9.80
N MET A 226 -5.68 -15.15 9.50
CA MET A 226 -5.79 -13.71 9.69
C MET A 226 -7.00 -13.16 8.94
N PHE A 227 -7.15 -13.46 7.64
CA PHE A 227 -8.28 -12.98 6.85
C PHE A 227 -9.62 -13.52 7.37
N LYS A 228 -9.70 -14.83 7.62
CA LYS A 228 -10.93 -15.47 8.09
C LYS A 228 -11.47 -14.82 9.36
N ASN A 229 -10.58 -14.44 10.28
CA ASN A 229 -10.98 -13.94 11.59
C ASN A 229 -11.05 -12.40 11.68
N THR A 230 -10.41 -11.67 10.77
CA THR A 230 -10.25 -10.21 10.92
C THR A 230 -10.69 -9.39 9.70
N ASN A 231 -11.22 -10.04 8.66
CA ASN A 231 -11.94 -9.36 7.58
C ASN A 231 -13.39 -9.09 8.03
N THR A 232 -13.59 -7.97 8.70
CA THR A 232 -14.92 -7.56 9.19
C THR A 232 -15.58 -6.59 8.22
N GLU A 233 -16.90 -6.40 8.34
CA GLU A 233 -17.64 -5.42 7.52
C GLU A 233 -17.13 -3.99 7.72
N ASN A 234 -16.84 -3.63 8.98
CA ASN A 234 -16.38 -2.28 9.32
C ASN A 234 -14.89 -2.07 9.03
N ALA A 235 -14.06 -3.11 9.12
CA ALA A 235 -12.63 -3.06 8.81
C ALA A 235 -12.25 -4.21 7.86
N PRO A 236 -12.59 -4.12 6.57
CA PRO A 236 -12.29 -5.16 5.60
C PRO A 236 -10.80 -5.16 5.20
N TRP A 237 -10.32 -6.31 4.77
CA TRP A 237 -9.02 -6.48 4.13
C TRP A 237 -9.13 -6.24 2.63
N ILE A 238 -8.25 -5.38 2.12
CA ILE A 238 -8.15 -5.07 0.71
C ILE A 238 -6.93 -5.78 0.14
N ILE A 239 -7.19 -6.86 -0.58
CA ILE A 239 -6.15 -7.68 -1.19
C ILE A 239 -5.77 -7.07 -2.53
N LEU A 240 -4.50 -6.67 -2.68
CA LEU A 240 -3.96 -6.06 -3.88
C LEU A 240 -3.08 -7.07 -4.62
N ASP A 241 -3.37 -7.31 -5.91
CA ASP A 241 -2.46 -8.05 -6.78
C ASP A 241 -1.19 -7.21 -7.02
N ALA A 242 -0.14 -7.58 -6.32
CA ALA A 242 1.11 -6.86 -6.25
C ALA A 242 2.21 -7.49 -7.10
N ASP A 243 1.93 -8.51 -7.92
CA ASP A 243 2.91 -9.04 -8.88
C ASP A 243 3.36 -7.94 -9.84
N ARG A 244 2.39 -7.14 -10.31
CA ARG A 244 2.67 -5.88 -10.99
C ARG A 244 2.67 -4.70 -10.02
N LYS A 245 3.85 -4.30 -9.55
CA LYS A 245 4.05 -3.16 -8.64
C LYS A 245 3.33 -1.87 -9.06
N THR A 246 3.29 -1.55 -10.35
CA THR A 246 2.60 -0.33 -10.83
C THR A 246 1.10 -0.41 -10.65
N ARG A 247 0.50 -1.59 -10.83
CA ARG A 247 -0.94 -1.82 -10.68
C ARG A 247 -1.36 -1.71 -9.21
N ALA A 248 -0.73 -2.48 -8.31
CA ALA A 248 -1.03 -2.42 -6.88
C ALA A 248 -0.93 -1.01 -6.27
N ARG A 249 -0.01 -0.17 -6.76
CA ARG A 249 0.10 1.23 -6.30
C ARG A 249 -1.11 2.06 -6.69
N ILE A 250 -1.58 1.91 -7.92
CA ILE A 250 -2.76 2.61 -8.43
C ILE A 250 -3.99 2.11 -7.68
N ASP A 251 -4.13 0.80 -7.53
CA ASP A 251 -5.28 0.20 -6.85
C ASP A 251 -5.34 0.63 -5.36
N ALA A 252 -4.20 0.69 -4.66
CA ALA A 252 -4.13 1.23 -3.30
C ALA A 252 -4.60 2.69 -3.23
N LEU A 253 -4.10 3.54 -4.13
CA LEU A 253 -4.46 4.96 -4.19
C LEU A 253 -5.95 5.16 -4.49
N GLN A 254 -6.46 4.46 -5.50
CA GLN A 254 -7.87 4.49 -5.87
C GLN A 254 -8.75 4.04 -4.70
N HIS A 255 -8.35 3.00 -3.98
CA HIS A 255 -9.09 2.54 -2.82
C HIS A 255 -9.12 3.58 -1.69
N ILE A 256 -7.98 4.20 -1.35
CA ILE A 256 -7.92 5.27 -0.35
C ILE A 256 -8.88 6.41 -0.71
N LEU A 257 -8.84 6.88 -1.96
CA LEU A 257 -9.68 7.97 -2.45
C LEU A 257 -11.17 7.58 -2.52
N LYS A 258 -11.48 6.29 -2.68
CA LYS A 258 -12.85 5.78 -2.73
C LYS A 258 -13.51 5.76 -1.36
N VAL A 259 -12.80 5.32 -0.32
CA VAL A 259 -13.38 5.06 1.01
C VAL A 259 -13.43 6.28 1.91
N ILE A 260 -12.59 7.28 1.67
CA ILE A 260 -12.59 8.52 2.45
C ILE A 260 -13.49 9.55 1.74
N PRO A 261 -14.52 10.11 2.41
CA PRO A 261 -15.55 10.93 1.77
C PRO A 261 -15.14 12.40 1.55
N TYR A 262 -13.94 12.65 1.03
CA TYR A 262 -13.38 14.00 0.91
C TYR A 262 -14.06 14.90 -0.14
N LYS A 263 -14.84 14.31 -1.07
CA LYS A 263 -15.51 15.03 -2.17
C LYS A 263 -16.91 15.52 -1.82
N LEU A 264 -17.49 15.07 -0.71
CA LEU A 264 -18.90 15.36 -0.41
C LEU A 264 -19.13 16.85 -0.12
N GLU A 265 -18.14 17.58 0.39
CA GLU A 265 -18.24 19.04 0.60
C GLU A 265 -18.17 19.87 -0.69
N ASP A 266 -17.41 19.44 -1.71
CA ASP A 266 -17.35 20.17 -3.00
C ASP A 266 -18.74 20.22 -3.66
N LEU A 267 -19.61 19.25 -3.35
CA LEU A 267 -21.00 19.18 -3.83
C LEU A 267 -21.95 20.06 -3.01
N GLU A 268 -21.72 20.22 -1.70
CA GLU A 268 -22.54 21.09 -0.84
C GLU A 268 -22.26 22.58 -1.07
N VAL A 269 -21.00 22.95 -1.31
CA VAL A 269 -20.62 24.34 -1.62
C VAL A 269 -21.08 24.76 -3.03
N SER A 270 -21.15 23.83 -3.98
CA SER A 270 -21.67 24.09 -5.33
C SER A 270 -23.21 24.12 -5.41
N GLY A 271 -23.91 23.55 -4.43
CA GLY A 271 -25.37 23.57 -4.32
C GLY A 271 -25.98 24.82 -3.65
N GLN A 272 -25.19 25.62 -2.93
CA GLN A 272 -25.68 26.83 -2.23
C GLN A 272 -25.46 28.14 -3.00
N GLY A 273 -24.89 28.09 -4.21
CA GLY A 273 -24.63 29.26 -5.05
C GLY A 273 -25.80 29.66 -5.94
N ASN A 274 -27.04 29.72 -5.43
CA ASN A 274 -28.15 30.33 -6.18
C ASN A 274 -29.41 30.60 -5.35
N HIS A 275 -29.35 31.30 -4.21
CA HIS A 275 -30.55 31.96 -3.69
C HIS A 275 -30.28 33.35 -3.09
N SER A 276 -31.04 34.30 -3.62
CA SER A 276 -31.42 35.63 -3.10
C SER A 276 -30.32 36.68 -2.85
N LYS A 277 -30.05 37.49 -3.90
CA LYS A 277 -30.12 38.95 -3.75
C LYS A 277 -31.51 39.41 -4.20
N GLN A 278 -32.34 39.82 -3.24
CA GLN A 278 -33.39 40.82 -3.38
C GLN A 278 -33.55 41.51 -2.03
#